data_AF-A0A8J8JDF5-F1
#
_entry.id   AF-A0A8J8JDF5-F1
#
_cell.length_a   1.000
_cell.length_b   1.000
_cell.length_c   1.000
_cell.angle_alpha   90.00
_cell.angle_beta   90.00
_cell.angle_gamma   90.00
#
_symmetry.space_group_name_H-M   'P 1'
#
loop_
_entity.id
_entity.type
_entity.pdbx_description
1 polymer ?
#
loop_
_entity_poly.entity_id
_entity_poly.type
_entity_poly.pdbx_seq_one_letter_code
_entity_poly.pdbx_strand_id
1 'polypeptide(L)'
;MPNYDVHLLSGIVTYPLAIFIAFMLRDHAGVPFVLSTTAMVIGYALYVLGSDLPDMDHPNALIHRGTKPIVSVAVGSAVFIQSFGSINIGEPWLNVTAAWGFGALAALMAWFAFTWVMPKHRGIVHSLLFAAVYGLLGYALVEFGLGLGRGEALFAGFAAFSGYTLHLILDREVSLL
;
A
#
# COMPACT_ATOMS: atom_id res chain seq x y z
N MET A 1 -17.91 -7.56 13.22
CA MET A 1 -17.31 -7.42 11.89
C MET A 1 -16.78 -8.76 11.44
N PRO A 2 -16.63 -8.99 10.13
CA PRO A 2 -15.89 -10.13 9.61
C PRO A 2 -14.50 -10.20 10.25
N ASN A 3 -13.92 -11.39 10.32
CA ASN A 3 -12.56 -11.57 10.82
C ASN A 3 -11.57 -11.49 9.66
N TYR A 4 -10.27 -11.42 10.00
CA TYR A 4 -9.15 -11.45 9.06
C TYR A 4 -9.34 -12.49 7.93
N ASP A 5 -9.73 -13.71 8.28
CA ASP A 5 -9.91 -14.79 7.29
C ASP A 5 -11.00 -14.44 6.27
N VAL A 6 -12.12 -13.84 6.69
CA VAL A 6 -13.19 -13.45 5.76
C VAL A 6 -12.72 -12.34 4.82
N HIS A 7 -12.00 -11.33 5.31
CA HIS A 7 -11.47 -10.26 4.47
C HIS A 7 -10.49 -10.81 3.42
N LEU A 8 -9.48 -11.56 3.88
CA LEU A 8 -8.45 -12.12 3.01
C LEU A 8 -9.02 -13.14 2.00
N LEU A 9 -9.88 -14.06 2.45
CA LEU A 9 -10.48 -15.06 1.57
C LEU A 9 -11.43 -14.41 0.56
N SER A 10 -12.17 -13.38 0.96
CA SER A 10 -12.99 -12.62 0.03
C SER A 10 -12.10 -11.96 -1.03
N GLY A 11 -11.01 -11.30 -0.63
CA GLY A 11 -10.03 -10.72 -1.55
C GLY A 11 -9.48 -11.74 -2.56
N ILE A 12 -9.14 -12.93 -2.09
CA ILE A 12 -8.65 -14.04 -2.93
C ILE A 12 -9.72 -14.48 -3.94
N VAL A 13 -10.95 -14.69 -3.49
CA VAL A 13 -12.02 -15.31 -4.30
C VAL A 13 -12.67 -14.32 -5.27
N THR A 14 -12.77 -13.03 -4.92
CA THR A 14 -13.51 -12.04 -5.73
C THR A 14 -12.66 -11.31 -6.75
N TYR A 15 -11.35 -11.56 -6.82
CA TYR A 15 -10.51 -10.94 -7.84
C TYR A 15 -10.97 -11.15 -9.30
N PRO A 16 -11.50 -12.33 -9.70
CA PRO A 16 -12.07 -12.52 -11.03
C PRO A 16 -13.19 -11.52 -11.38
N LEU A 17 -13.96 -11.06 -10.38
CA LEU A 17 -14.97 -10.03 -10.58
C LEU A 17 -14.33 -8.67 -10.91
N ALA A 18 -13.23 -8.32 -10.23
CA ALA A 18 -12.48 -7.10 -10.54
C ALA A 18 -11.92 -7.13 -11.96
N ILE A 19 -11.41 -8.29 -12.40
CA ILE A 19 -10.96 -8.49 -13.79
C ILE A 19 -12.11 -8.30 -14.78
N PHE A 20 -13.27 -8.90 -14.52
CA PHE A 20 -14.46 -8.75 -15.36
C PHE A 20 -14.86 -7.27 -15.49
N ILE A 21 -14.93 -6.55 -14.37
CA ILE A 21 -15.26 -5.11 -14.36
C ILE A 21 -14.21 -4.30 -15.14
N ALA A 22 -12.92 -4.60 -14.98
CA ALA A 22 -11.86 -3.91 -15.72
C ALA A 22 -11.98 -4.11 -17.24
N PHE A 23 -12.31 -5.31 -17.70
CA PHE A 23 -12.60 -5.55 -19.12
C PHE A 23 -13.82 -4.77 -19.60
N MET A 24 -14.90 -4.74 -18.83
CA MET A 24 -16.10 -3.94 -19.18
C MET A 24 -15.77 -2.45 -19.28
N LEU A 25 -14.99 -1.90 -18.35
CA LEU A 25 -14.57 -0.51 -18.37
C LEU A 25 -13.67 -0.20 -19.58
N ARG A 26 -12.77 -1.12 -19.92
CA ARG A 26 -11.90 -0.97 -21.08
C ARG A 26 -12.69 -1.01 -22.39
N ASP A 27 -13.50 -2.04 -22.57
CA ASP A 27 -14.10 -2.40 -23.86
C ASP A 27 -15.40 -1.61 -24.13
N HIS A 28 -16.09 -1.12 -23.10
CA HIS A 28 -17.36 -0.39 -23.23
C HIS A 28 -17.32 1.06 -22.76
N ALA A 29 -16.43 1.42 -21.83
CA ALA A 29 -16.28 2.80 -21.35
C ALA A 29 -15.01 3.49 -21.87
N GLY A 30 -14.18 2.79 -22.66
CA GLY A 30 -12.97 3.36 -23.27
C GLY A 30 -11.86 3.71 -22.26
N VAL A 31 -11.93 3.14 -21.04
CA VAL A 31 -10.87 3.34 -20.04
C VAL A 31 -9.59 2.67 -20.55
N PRO A 32 -8.44 3.36 -20.61
CA PRO A 32 -7.23 2.85 -21.26
C PRO A 32 -6.46 1.84 -20.41
N PHE A 33 -7.15 0.86 -19.81
CA PHE A 33 -6.54 -0.23 -19.05
C PHE A 33 -5.76 -1.18 -19.95
N VAL A 34 -4.56 -1.55 -19.49
CA VAL A 34 -3.74 -2.61 -20.10
C VAL A 34 -3.65 -3.75 -19.09
N LEU A 35 -4.34 -4.85 -19.38
CA LEU A 35 -4.38 -6.04 -18.55
C LEU A 35 -3.30 -7.04 -18.98
N SER A 36 -2.03 -6.63 -18.94
CA SER A 36 -0.92 -7.55 -19.17
C SER A 36 -0.86 -8.62 -18.07
N THR A 37 -0.19 -9.74 -18.31
CA THR A 37 0.00 -10.78 -17.29
C THR A 37 0.65 -10.21 -16.03
N THR A 38 1.68 -9.38 -16.20
CA THR A 38 2.38 -8.71 -15.09
C THR A 38 1.45 -7.78 -14.33
N ALA A 39 0.67 -6.94 -15.04
CA ALA A 39 -0.27 -6.03 -14.42
C ALA A 39 -1.36 -6.78 -13.63
N MET A 40 -1.89 -7.88 -14.17
CA MET A 40 -2.87 -8.74 -13.47
C MET A 40 -2.28 -9.41 -12.22
N VAL A 41 -1.04 -9.89 -12.27
CA VAL A 41 -0.39 -10.49 -11.09
C VAL A 41 -0.16 -9.44 -9.99
N ILE A 42 0.35 -8.26 -10.34
CA ILE A 42 0.56 -7.17 -9.38
C ILE A 42 -0.78 -6.66 -8.86
N GLY A 43 -1.75 -6.46 -9.75
CA GLY A 43 -3.09 -6.03 -9.40
C GLY A 43 -3.79 -7.01 -8.46
N TYR A 44 -3.57 -8.31 -8.62
CA TYR A 44 -4.10 -9.32 -7.70
C TYR A 44 -3.50 -9.17 -6.31
N ALA A 45 -2.18 -9.04 -6.21
CA ALA A 45 -1.50 -8.83 -4.94
C ALA A 45 -2.02 -7.56 -4.24
N LEU A 46 -2.14 -6.44 -4.96
CA LEU A 46 -2.65 -5.18 -4.42
C LEU A 46 -4.15 -5.26 -4.04
N TYR A 47 -4.96 -5.98 -4.81
CA TYR A 47 -6.36 -6.21 -4.49
C TYR A 47 -6.52 -6.99 -3.18
N VAL A 48 -5.79 -8.10 -3.04
CA VAL A 48 -5.85 -8.95 -1.84
C VAL A 48 -5.31 -8.19 -0.62
N LEU A 49 -4.17 -7.51 -0.76
CA LEU A 49 -3.64 -6.67 0.31
C LEU A 49 -4.64 -5.57 0.71
N GLY A 50 -5.23 -4.87 -0.27
CA GLY A 50 -6.26 -3.87 -0.03
C GLY A 50 -7.48 -4.40 0.72
N SER A 51 -7.84 -5.66 0.53
CA SER A 51 -8.99 -6.27 1.21
C SER A 51 -8.83 -6.46 2.72
N ASP A 52 -7.59 -6.41 3.23
CA ASP A 52 -7.26 -6.51 4.67
C ASP A 52 -6.58 -5.24 5.19
N LEU A 53 -6.06 -4.40 4.30
CA LEU A 53 -5.31 -3.20 4.65
C LEU A 53 -6.01 -2.26 5.65
N PRO A 54 -7.34 -2.03 5.59
CA PRO A 54 -8.01 -1.11 6.50
C PRO A 54 -7.94 -1.52 7.97
N ASP A 55 -7.83 -2.82 8.26
CA ASP A 55 -7.67 -3.37 9.62
C ASP A 55 -6.30 -3.03 10.25
N MET A 56 -5.44 -2.30 9.54
CA MET A 56 -4.17 -1.80 10.09
C MET A 56 -4.36 -0.80 11.25
N ASP A 57 -5.57 -0.28 11.47
CA ASP A 57 -5.90 0.56 12.62
C ASP A 57 -5.94 -0.25 13.94
N HIS A 58 -6.20 -1.56 13.87
CA HIS A 58 -6.24 -2.44 15.01
C HIS A 58 -4.81 -2.90 15.43
N PRO A 59 -4.32 -2.58 16.64
CA PRO A 59 -2.93 -2.86 17.06
C PRO A 59 -2.53 -4.35 17.06
N ASN A 60 -3.53 -5.24 17.14
CA ASN A 60 -3.35 -6.68 17.15
C ASN A 60 -3.51 -7.32 15.77
N ALA A 61 -3.94 -6.57 14.75
CA ALA A 61 -4.06 -7.08 13.40
C ALA A 61 -2.68 -7.45 12.83
N LEU A 62 -2.62 -8.54 12.07
CA LEU A 62 -1.40 -8.98 11.41
C LEU A 62 -0.86 -7.90 10.47
N ILE A 63 -1.74 -7.24 9.73
CA ILE A 63 -1.39 -6.16 8.81
C ILE A 63 -0.82 -4.92 9.52
N HIS A 64 -1.32 -4.59 10.73
CA HIS A 64 -0.72 -3.54 11.57
C HIS A 64 0.72 -3.92 11.96
N ARG A 65 0.91 -5.15 12.46
CA ARG A 65 2.21 -5.66 12.91
C ARG A 65 3.21 -5.82 11.76
N GLY A 66 2.75 -6.08 10.55
CA GLY A 66 3.57 -6.19 9.34
C GLY A 66 3.90 -4.84 8.69
N THR A 67 2.93 -3.94 8.57
CA THR A 67 3.13 -2.64 7.90
C THR A 67 4.09 -1.73 8.66
N LYS A 68 4.00 -1.74 9.99
CA LYS A 68 4.82 -0.90 10.87
C LYS A 68 6.35 -1.10 10.68
N PRO A 69 6.91 -2.32 10.73
CA PRO A 69 8.33 -2.53 10.45
C PRO A 69 8.70 -2.22 9.00
N ILE A 70 7.82 -2.49 8.02
CA ILE A 70 8.08 -2.16 6.60
C ILE A 70 8.27 -0.66 6.43
N VAL A 71 7.34 0.16 6.94
CA VAL A 71 7.43 1.63 6.89
C VAL A 71 8.68 2.11 7.61
N SER A 72 8.98 1.55 8.78
CA SER A 72 10.15 1.95 9.58
C SER A 72 11.46 1.69 8.83
N VAL A 73 11.62 0.50 8.24
CA VAL A 73 12.80 0.15 7.45
C VAL A 73 12.90 1.03 6.21
N ALA A 74 11.78 1.24 5.49
CA ALA A 74 11.76 2.08 4.29
C ALA A 74 12.21 3.52 4.57
N VAL A 75 11.69 4.14 5.64
CA VAL A 75 12.09 5.49 6.05
C VAL A 75 13.57 5.53 6.46
N GLY A 76 14.02 4.56 7.27
CA GLY A 76 15.42 4.49 7.69
C GLY A 76 16.39 4.34 6.53
N SER A 77 16.07 3.47 5.57
CA SER A 77 16.86 3.28 4.35
C SER A 77 16.87 4.53 3.48
N ALA A 78 15.74 5.25 3.34
CA ALA A 78 15.68 6.50 2.60
C ALA A 78 16.59 7.58 3.22
N VAL A 79 16.57 7.72 4.55
CA VAL A 79 17.45 8.68 5.25
C VAL A 79 18.92 8.28 5.13
N PHE A 80 19.25 6.99 5.19
CA PHE A 80 20.60 6.51 4.91
C PHE A 80 21.06 6.94 3.51
N ILE A 81 20.26 6.67 2.47
CA ILE A 81 20.59 7.02 1.08
C ILE A 81 20.83 8.53 0.93
N GLN A 82 20.00 9.36 1.55
CA GLN A 82 20.13 10.83 1.49
C GLN A 82 21.35 11.36 2.26
N SER A 83 21.71 10.71 3.38
CA SER A 83 22.78 11.19 4.26
C SER A 83 24.18 10.67 3.89
N PHE A 84 24.27 9.48 3.27
CA PHE A 84 25.55 8.79 3.05
C PHE A 84 26.59 9.62 2.28
N GLY A 85 26.18 10.39 1.28
CA GLY A 85 27.09 11.26 0.50
C GLY A 85 27.42 12.60 1.15
N SER A 86 26.73 12.98 2.22
CA SER A 86 26.84 14.32 2.84
C SER A 86 27.66 14.32 4.13
N ILE A 87 27.93 13.15 4.71
CA ILE A 87 28.66 13.01 5.96
C ILE A 87 30.15 12.81 5.66
N ASN A 88 31.01 13.65 6.25
CA ASN A 88 32.45 13.53 6.13
C ASN A 88 33.17 13.75 7.47
N ILE A 89 33.41 12.64 8.17
CA ILE A 89 34.10 12.52 9.47
C ILE A 89 35.51 11.92 9.26
N GLY A 90 36.07 12.05 8.04
CA GLY A 90 37.42 11.60 7.71
C GLY A 90 37.47 10.17 7.18
N GLU A 91 37.15 9.17 8.00
CA GLU A 91 37.26 7.76 7.61
C GLU A 91 36.00 7.25 6.87
N PRO A 92 36.13 6.56 5.72
CA PRO A 92 34.99 6.08 4.95
C PRO A 92 34.02 5.20 5.74
N TRP A 93 34.54 4.31 6.59
CA TRP A 93 33.71 3.44 7.43
C TRP A 93 32.93 4.22 8.48
N LEU A 94 33.52 5.28 9.07
CA LEU A 94 32.84 6.16 10.01
C LEU A 94 31.68 6.91 9.33
N ASN A 95 31.86 7.35 8.08
CA ASN A 95 30.81 8.01 7.32
C ASN A 95 29.63 7.08 7.03
N VAL A 96 29.91 5.84 6.59
CA VAL A 96 28.88 4.81 6.39
C VAL A 96 28.13 4.52 7.70
N THR A 97 28.87 4.30 8.80
CA THR A 97 28.27 3.98 10.10
C THR A 97 27.45 5.13 10.64
N ALA A 98 27.91 6.38 10.51
CA ALA A 98 27.17 7.57 10.91
C ALA A 98 25.87 7.73 10.09
N ALA A 99 25.93 7.54 8.77
CA ALA A 99 24.74 7.55 7.92
C ALA A 99 23.71 6.48 8.34
N TRP A 100 24.17 5.27 8.68
CA TRP A 100 23.31 4.23 9.24
C TRP A 100 22.77 4.60 10.62
N GLY A 101 23.53 5.32 11.45
CA GLY A 101 23.05 5.87 12.71
C GLY A 101 21.85 6.81 12.52
N PHE A 102 21.93 7.72 11.54
CA PHE A 102 20.79 8.57 11.17
C PHE A 102 19.62 7.76 10.59
N GLY A 103 19.91 6.77 9.74
CA GLY A 103 18.89 5.87 9.21
C GLY A 103 18.15 5.09 10.32
N ALA A 104 18.88 4.54 11.29
CA ALA A 104 18.31 3.82 12.43
C ALA A 104 17.47 4.74 13.33
N LEU A 105 17.94 5.96 13.58
CA LEU A 105 17.17 6.96 14.32
C LEU A 105 15.87 7.30 13.57
N ALA A 106 15.94 7.52 12.26
CA ALA A 106 14.77 7.80 11.43
C ALA A 106 13.78 6.63 11.40
N ALA A 107 14.27 5.38 11.30
CA ALA A 107 13.44 4.19 11.39
C ALA A 107 12.71 4.11 12.75
N LEU A 108 13.41 4.39 13.84
CA LEU A 108 12.81 4.42 15.18
C LEU A 108 11.75 5.52 15.31
N MET A 109 12.03 6.72 14.79
CA MET A 109 11.04 7.80 14.73
C MET A 109 9.81 7.39 13.91
N ALA A 110 10.01 6.78 12.73
CA ALA A 110 8.94 6.30 11.87
C ALA A 110 8.08 5.22 12.57
N TRP A 111 8.70 4.32 13.33
CA TRP A 111 7.99 3.31 14.12
C TRP A 111 6.99 3.93 15.11
N PHE A 112 7.44 4.93 15.87
CA PHE A 112 6.59 5.62 16.83
C PHE A 112 5.58 6.55 16.13
N ALA A 113 6.00 7.25 15.08
CA ALA A 113 5.14 8.12 14.29
C ALA A 113 4.00 7.35 13.62
N PHE A 114 4.26 6.16 13.06
CA PHE A 114 3.22 5.27 12.52
C PHE A 114 2.15 4.99 13.58
N THR A 115 2.57 4.61 14.79
CA THR A 115 1.64 4.35 15.91
C THR A 115 0.81 5.59 16.28
N TRP A 116 1.38 6.78 16.14
CA TRP A 116 0.73 8.04 16.50
C TRP A 116 -0.23 8.53 15.42
N VAL A 117 0.11 8.33 14.14
CA VAL A 117 -0.70 8.72 12.98
C VAL A 117 -1.86 7.75 12.76
N MET A 118 -1.66 6.46 13.06
CA MET A 118 -2.72 5.46 12.90
C MET A 118 -3.90 5.76 13.85
N PRO A 119 -5.12 5.98 13.31
CA PRO A 119 -6.27 6.27 14.16
C PRO A 119 -6.58 5.07 15.06
N LYS A 120 -7.02 5.35 16.29
CA LYS A 120 -7.39 4.33 17.28
C LYS A 120 -8.78 3.72 17.04
N HIS A 121 -9.54 4.31 16.12
CA HIS A 121 -10.90 3.92 15.75
C HIS A 121 -11.02 3.92 14.22
N ARG A 122 -11.92 3.08 13.70
CA ARG A 122 -12.17 2.78 12.28
C ARG A 122 -12.04 3.97 11.31
N GLY A 123 -12.47 5.16 11.75
CA GLY A 123 -11.92 6.46 11.31
C GLY A 123 -11.77 6.65 9.79
N ILE A 124 -10.84 7.51 9.40
CA ILE A 124 -10.62 7.87 7.99
C ILE A 124 -10.07 6.70 7.18
N VAL A 125 -9.43 5.72 7.82
CA VAL A 125 -8.91 4.51 7.16
C VAL A 125 -10.06 3.67 6.60
N HIS A 126 -11.24 3.68 7.22
CA HIS A 126 -12.45 3.03 6.68
C HIS A 126 -13.26 3.97 5.75
N SER A 127 -12.59 4.57 4.76
CA SER A 127 -13.24 5.49 3.81
C SER A 127 -12.84 5.24 2.36
N LEU A 128 -13.72 5.65 1.44
CA LEU A 128 -13.44 5.68 0.01
C LEU A 128 -12.30 6.64 -0.34
N LEU A 129 -12.06 7.69 0.46
CA LEU A 129 -10.89 8.53 0.31
C LEU A 129 -9.60 7.72 0.52
N PHE A 130 -9.51 6.92 1.57
CA PHE A 130 -8.34 6.09 1.82
C PHE A 130 -8.20 4.97 0.79
N ALA A 131 -9.33 4.41 0.32
CA ALA A 131 -9.32 3.50 -0.83
C ALA A 131 -8.71 4.16 -2.07
N ALA A 132 -9.07 5.42 -2.36
CA ALA A 132 -8.53 6.19 -3.47
C ALA A 132 -7.03 6.49 -3.31
N VAL A 133 -6.60 6.87 -2.09
CA VAL A 133 -5.17 7.04 -1.77
C VAL A 133 -4.42 5.73 -2.01
N TYR A 134 -4.95 4.60 -1.55
CA TYR A 134 -4.34 3.29 -1.78
C TYR A 134 -4.27 2.94 -3.28
N GLY A 135 -5.33 3.23 -4.04
CA GLY A 135 -5.34 3.11 -5.49
C GLY A 135 -4.27 3.95 -6.19
N LEU A 136 -4.12 5.22 -5.79
CA LEU A 136 -3.10 6.12 -6.33
C LEU A 136 -1.68 5.66 -5.98
N LEU A 137 -1.47 5.11 -4.77
CA LEU A 137 -0.19 4.52 -4.39
C LEU A 137 0.12 3.27 -5.22
N GLY A 138 -0.88 2.42 -5.47
CA GLY A 138 -0.76 1.27 -6.36
C GLY A 138 -0.39 1.67 -7.79
N TYR A 139 -1.03 2.73 -8.32
CA TYR A 139 -0.69 3.33 -9.59
C TYR A 139 0.77 3.82 -9.61
N ALA A 140 1.16 4.62 -8.62
CA ALA A 140 2.49 5.22 -8.54
C ALA A 140 3.60 4.15 -8.40
N LEU A 141 3.35 3.10 -7.62
CA LEU A 141 4.24 1.95 -7.51
C LEU A 141 4.48 1.29 -8.88
N VAL A 142 3.44 1.11 -9.68
CA VAL A 142 3.53 0.42 -10.96
C VAL A 142 4.15 1.29 -12.05
N GLU A 143 3.73 2.55 -12.19
CA GLU A 143 4.30 3.46 -13.20
C GLU A 143 5.73 3.85 -12.83
N PHE A 144 5.95 4.36 -11.62
CA PHE A 144 7.24 4.97 -11.25
C PHE A 144 8.18 4.02 -10.52
N GLY A 145 7.64 3.09 -9.74
CA GLY A 145 8.46 2.11 -9.01
C GLY A 145 8.92 0.95 -9.88
N LEU A 146 8.03 0.40 -10.71
CA LEU A 146 8.30 -0.78 -11.54
C LEU A 146 8.53 -0.44 -13.02
N GLY A 147 8.27 0.79 -13.44
CA GLY A 147 8.52 1.24 -14.82
C GLY A 147 7.55 0.66 -15.86
N LEU A 148 6.36 0.22 -15.44
CA LEU A 148 5.33 -0.32 -16.33
C LEU A 148 4.53 0.80 -17.01
N GLY A 149 3.81 0.46 -18.08
CA GLY A 149 3.06 1.44 -18.86
C GLY A 149 1.89 2.06 -18.09
N ARG A 150 1.49 3.28 -18.45
CA ARG A 150 0.37 4.00 -17.81
C ARG A 150 -0.92 3.19 -17.74
N GLY A 151 -1.27 2.45 -18.80
CA GLY A 151 -2.47 1.61 -18.80
C GLY A 151 -2.41 0.44 -17.83
N GLU A 152 -1.22 -0.12 -17.59
CA GLU A 152 -0.97 -1.18 -16.61
C GLU A 152 -1.04 -0.61 -15.19
N ALA A 153 -0.46 0.56 -14.98
CA ALA A 153 -0.53 1.30 -13.73
C ALA A 153 -1.96 1.71 -13.37
N LEU A 154 -2.75 2.19 -14.35
CA LEU A 154 -4.17 2.51 -14.17
C LEU A 154 -4.97 1.28 -13.73
N PHE A 155 -4.73 0.13 -14.38
CA PHE A 155 -5.36 -1.12 -14.01
C PHE A 155 -4.97 -1.55 -12.57
N ALA A 156 -3.68 -1.48 -12.23
CA ALA A 156 -3.20 -1.86 -10.90
C ALA A 156 -3.78 -0.96 -9.80
N GLY A 157 -3.86 0.36 -10.04
CA GLY A 157 -4.50 1.31 -9.12
C GLY A 157 -6.01 1.04 -8.96
N PHE A 158 -6.70 0.72 -10.05
CA PHE A 158 -8.11 0.28 -10.00
C PHE A 158 -8.27 -1.01 -9.17
N ALA A 159 -7.38 -1.99 -9.34
CA ALA A 159 -7.43 -3.23 -8.58
C ALA A 159 -7.21 -2.97 -7.08
N ALA A 160 -6.19 -2.18 -6.73
CA ALA A 160 -5.91 -1.76 -5.35
C ALA A 160 -7.13 -1.06 -4.71
N PHE A 161 -7.72 -0.08 -5.40
CA PHE A 161 -8.93 0.62 -4.97
C PHE A 161 -10.10 -0.33 -4.75
N SER A 162 -10.32 -1.26 -5.69
CA SER A 162 -11.44 -2.21 -5.63
C SER A 162 -11.29 -3.21 -4.48
N GLY A 163 -10.07 -3.67 -4.20
CA GLY A 163 -9.78 -4.53 -3.06
C GLY A 163 -10.03 -3.84 -1.73
N TYR A 164 -9.60 -2.58 -1.61
CA TYR A 164 -9.90 -1.75 -0.43
C TYR A 164 -11.41 -1.51 -0.27
N THR A 165 -12.10 -1.23 -1.38
CA THR A 165 -13.55 -1.03 -1.37
C THR A 165 -14.30 -2.31 -0.98
N LEU A 166 -13.80 -3.49 -1.38
CA LEU A 166 -14.36 -4.77 -0.95
C LEU A 166 -14.36 -4.89 0.57
N HIS A 167 -13.28 -4.51 1.24
CA HIS A 167 -13.22 -4.49 2.70
C HIS A 167 -14.36 -3.64 3.30
N LEU A 168 -14.52 -2.40 2.82
CA LEU A 168 -15.58 -1.49 3.30
C LEU A 168 -16.99 -2.05 3.08
N ILE A 169 -17.21 -2.73 1.94
CA ILE A 169 -18.49 -3.39 1.63
C ILE A 169 -18.75 -4.56 2.60
N LEU A 170 -17.75 -5.38 2.88
CA LEU A 170 -17.86 -6.51 3.80
C LEU A 170 -18.18 -6.04 5.23
N ASP A 171 -17.59 -4.91 5.62
CA ASP A 171 -17.86 -4.28 6.91
C ASP A 171 -19.19 -3.52 6.95
N ARG A 172 -19.83 -3.32 5.79
CA ARG A 172 -21.03 -2.48 5.62
C ARG A 172 -20.81 -1.05 6.07
N GLU A 173 -19.56 -0.60 6.02
CA GLU A 173 -19.09 0.72 6.49
C GLU A 173 -18.46 1.47 5.31
N VAL A 174 -19.26 1.73 4.28
CA VAL A 174 -18.82 2.56 3.15
C VAL A 174 -19.04 4.03 3.49
N SER A 175 -17.99 4.68 4.00
CA SER A 175 -17.95 6.14 4.19
C SER A 175 -17.19 6.83 3.07
N LEU A 176 -17.54 8.08 2.77
CA LEU A 176 -16.75 8.94 1.87
C LEU A 176 -15.46 9.44 2.54
N LEU A 177 -15.52 9.72 3.85
CA LEU A 177 -14.47 10.30 4.68
C LEU A 177 -14.29 9.55 6.00
#